data_AF-A0A1G7X4T1-F1
#
_entry.id   AF-A0A1G7X4T1-F1
#
_cell.length_a   1.000
_cell.length_b   1.000
_cell.length_c   1.000
_cell.angle_alpha   90.00
_cell.angle_beta   90.00
_cell.angle_gamma   90.00
#
_symmetry.space_group_name_H-M   'P 1'
#
loop_
_entity.id
_entity.type
_entity.pdbx_description
1 polymer ?
#
loop_
_entity_poly.entity_id
_entity_poly.type
_entity_poly.pdbx_seq_one_letter_code
_entity_poly.pdbx_strand_id
1 'polypeptide(L)'
;MEHFSVGEWVRFPYNDKGRILLLTGYVKEMNKVQMMMTVFVPTVKDGFSTAARSGHFRVPLDVAEKIKDLQLEREDYDTLLDMALDSRDEQWFEELVCRRNKM
;
A
#
# COMPACT_ATOMS: atom_id res chain seq x y z
N MET A 1 2.77 -15.13 -14.31
CA MET A 1 2.59 -13.75 -13.83
C MET A 1 2.05 -13.83 -12.42
N GLU A 2 2.60 -13.07 -11.48
CA GLU A 2 2.01 -12.99 -10.14
C GLU A 2 0.58 -12.44 -10.24
N HIS A 3 -0.34 -13.06 -9.51
CA HIS A 3 -1.72 -12.60 -9.42
C HIS A 3 -1.81 -11.59 -8.29
N PHE A 4 -1.94 -10.31 -8.64
CA PHE A 4 -2.29 -9.25 -7.70
C PHE A 4 -3.80 -9.21 -7.46
N SER A 5 -4.17 -8.96 -6.20
CA SER A 5 -5.56 -8.76 -5.78
C SER A 5 -5.70 -7.42 -5.08
N VAL A 6 -6.90 -6.83 -5.13
CA VAL A 6 -7.24 -5.67 -4.29
C VAL A 6 -7.04 -6.05 -2.82
N GLY A 7 -6.47 -5.13 -2.03
CA GLY A 7 -6.11 -5.33 -0.63
C GLY A 7 -4.72 -5.93 -0.42
N GLU A 8 -4.03 -6.38 -1.47
CA GLU A 8 -2.68 -6.90 -1.34
C GLU A 8 -1.65 -5.78 -1.19
N TRP A 9 -0.66 -6.02 -0.34
CA TRP A 9 0.49 -5.14 -0.22
C TRP A 9 1.48 -5.38 -1.34
N VAL A 10 1.98 -4.29 -1.89
CA VAL A 10 2.98 -4.30 -2.95
C VAL A 10 4.06 -3.28 -2.66
N ARG A 11 5.27 -3.61 -3.11
CA ARG A 11 6.41 -2.70 -3.18
C ARG A 11 6.66 -2.37 -4.64
N PHE A 12 7.00 -1.12 -4.95
CA PHE A 12 7.34 -0.74 -6.31
C PHE A 12 8.34 0.43 -6.33
N PRO A 13 9.20 0.51 -7.36
CA PRO A 13 10.10 1.64 -7.54
C PRO A 13 9.34 2.88 -8.03
N TYR A 14 9.66 4.04 -7.47
CA TYR A 14 9.14 5.34 -7.86
C TYR A 14 10.31 6.31 -8.12
N ASN A 15 10.31 6.95 -9.28
CA ASN A 15 11.30 7.96 -9.61
C ASN A 15 10.84 9.33 -9.12
N ASP A 16 11.47 9.85 -8.07
CA ASP A 16 11.31 11.22 -7.60
C ASP A 16 12.51 12.07 -8.05
N LYS A 17 12.33 12.85 -9.12
CA LYS A 17 13.33 13.82 -9.62
C LYS A 17 14.72 13.20 -9.85
N GLY A 18 14.76 12.00 -10.41
CA GLY A 18 16.01 11.27 -10.70
C GLY A 18 16.51 10.38 -9.55
N ARG A 19 15.84 10.36 -8.40
CA ARG A 19 16.12 9.42 -7.30
C ARG A 19 15.06 8.31 -7.31
N ILE A 20 15.52 7.06 -7.29
CA ILE A 20 14.63 5.91 -7.16
C ILE A 20 14.34 5.69 -5.68
N LEU A 21 13.07 5.78 -5.31
CA LEU A 21 12.53 5.45 -3.99
C LEU A 21 11.76 4.13 -4.10
N LEU A 22 11.78 3.31 -3.06
CA LEU A 22 10.90 2.15 -2.97
C LEU A 22 9.67 2.54 -2.15
N LEU A 23 8.52 2.58 -2.80
CA LEU A 23 7.25 2.84 -2.13
C LEU A 23 6.58 1.51 -1.80
N THR A 24 5.92 1.47 -0.66
CA THR A 24 5.13 0.34 -0.19
C THR A 24 3.70 0.82 0.00
N GLY A 25 2.74 0.10 -0.54
CA GLY A 25 1.33 0.47 -0.48
C GLY A 25 0.43 -0.72 -0.76
N TYR A 26 -0.87 -0.53 -0.70
CA TYR A 26 -1.83 -1.59 -0.98
C TYR A 26 -2.56 -1.34 -2.30
N VAL A 27 -2.90 -2.42 -3.00
CA VAL A 27 -3.65 -2.38 -4.25
C VAL A 27 -5.09 -1.97 -3.95
N LYS A 28 -5.48 -0.80 -4.46
CA LYS A 28 -6.85 -0.30 -4.36
C LYS A 28 -7.72 -0.75 -5.54
N GLU A 29 -7.17 -0.71 -6.74
CA GLU A 29 -7.89 -1.07 -7.97
C GLU A 29 -6.97 -1.80 -8.95
N MET A 30 -7.57 -2.64 -9.79
CA MET A 30 -6.87 -3.44 -10.80
C MET A 30 -7.47 -3.21 -12.18
N ASN A 31 -6.65 -2.78 -13.13
CA ASN A 31 -7.00 -2.70 -14.54
C ASN A 31 -6.21 -3.74 -15.34
N LYS A 32 -6.83 -4.92 -15.52
CA LYS A 32 -6.23 -6.05 -16.25
C LYS A 32 -6.10 -5.81 -17.76
N VAL A 33 -6.92 -4.91 -18.33
CA VAL A 33 -6.85 -4.60 -19.77
C VAL A 33 -5.60 -3.79 -20.08
N GLN A 34 -5.26 -2.83 -19.21
CA GLN A 34 -4.10 -1.96 -19.37
C GLN A 34 -2.84 -2.50 -18.66
N MET A 35 -2.95 -3.63 -17.97
CA MET A 35 -1.88 -4.19 -17.12
C MET A 35 -1.38 -3.21 -16.06
N MET A 36 -2.30 -2.46 -15.46
CA MET A 36 -2.01 -1.45 -14.44
C MET A 36 -2.80 -1.73 -13.16
N MET A 37 -2.26 -1.30 -12.02
CA MET A 37 -2.95 -1.24 -10.74
C MET A 37 -2.90 0.19 -10.18
N THR A 38 -3.90 0.54 -9.37
CA THR A 38 -3.85 1.74 -8.53
C THR A 38 -3.39 1.29 -7.15
N VAL A 39 -2.21 1.73 -6.73
CA VAL A 39 -1.66 1.47 -5.40
C VAL A 39 -1.83 2.72 -4.55
N PHE A 40 -2.40 2.56 -3.38
CA PHE A 40 -2.39 3.62 -2.38
C PHE A 40 -1.17 3.46 -1.46
N VAL A 41 -0.34 4.49 -1.40
CA VAL A 41 0.84 4.56 -0.53
C VAL A 41 0.47 5.42 0.69
N PRO A 42 0.53 4.86 1.91
CA PRO A 42 0.19 5.58 3.13
C PRO A 42 1.28 6.58 3.52
N THR A 43 0.90 7.61 4.28
CA THR A 43 1.85 8.55 4.88
C THR A 43 2.55 7.90 6.07
N VAL A 44 3.65 7.19 5.84
CA VAL A 44 4.48 6.71 6.96
C VAL A 44 5.30 7.89 7.46
N LYS A 45 5.05 8.37 8.68
CA LYS A 45 5.91 9.35 9.35
C LYS A 45 7.16 8.65 9.85
N ASP A 46 8.04 8.25 8.93
CA ASP A 46 9.36 7.80 9.35
C ASP A 46 10.19 9.01 9.78
N GLY A 47 10.59 9.02 11.06
CA GLY A 47 11.55 9.99 11.62
C GLY A 47 12.92 10.01 10.93
N PHE A 48 13.14 9.13 9.95
CA PHE A 48 14.38 8.99 9.17
C PHE A 48 14.24 9.23 7.66
N SER A 49 13.03 9.51 7.13
CA SER A 49 12.81 9.66 5.69
C SER A 49 12.11 10.99 5.35
N THR A 50 12.87 11.95 4.84
CA THR A 50 12.41 13.30 4.45
C THR A 50 11.49 13.37 3.22
N ALA A 51 10.86 12.28 2.75
CA ALA A 51 9.90 12.37 1.64
C ALA A 51 8.94 11.17 1.59
N ALA A 52 8.09 11.01 2.61
CA ALA A 52 6.96 10.09 2.52
C ALA A 52 5.88 10.68 1.58
N ARG A 53 5.98 10.39 0.28
CA ARG A 53 4.91 10.72 -0.68
C ARG A 53 3.73 9.78 -0.46
N SER A 54 2.69 10.28 0.19
CA SER A 54 1.41 9.60 0.30
C SER A 54 0.53 9.85 -0.91
N GLY A 55 -0.31 8.89 -1.28
CA GLY A 55 -1.33 9.08 -2.30
C GLY A 55 -1.56 7.88 -3.20
N HIS A 56 -2.25 8.11 -4.31
CA HIS A 56 -2.60 7.07 -5.28
C HIS A 56 -1.60 7.09 -6.43
N PHE A 57 -1.03 5.93 -6.74
CA PHE A 57 -0.04 5.73 -7.79
C PHE A 57 -0.58 4.72 -8.80
N ARG A 58 -0.45 5.04 -10.08
CA ARG A 58 -0.69 4.07 -11.16
C ARG A 58 0.60 3.32 -11.40
N VAL A 59 0.56 2.01 -11.15
CA VAL A 59 1.73 1.15 -11.16
C VAL A 59 1.52 0.03 -12.18
N PRO A 60 2.44 -0.18 -13.13
CA PRO A 60 2.43 -1.36 -13.99
C PRO A 60 2.51 -2.66 -13.19
N LEU A 61 1.83 -3.71 -13.65
CA LEU A 61 1.82 -5.00 -12.95
C LEU A 61 3.20 -5.67 -12.89
N ASP A 62 4.08 -5.38 -13.85
CA ASP A 62 5.40 -5.99 -13.98
C ASP A 62 6.50 -5.31 -13.14
N VAL A 63 6.23 -4.13 -12.57
CA VAL A 63 7.17 -3.42 -11.70
C VAL A 63 6.85 -3.53 -10.22
N ALA A 64 5.65 -4.03 -9.88
CA ALA A 64 5.23 -4.24 -8.52
C ALA A 64 5.68 -5.63 -8.03
N GLU A 65 6.08 -5.71 -6.77
CA GLU A 65 6.41 -6.96 -6.08
C GLU A 65 5.40 -7.18 -4.96
N LYS A 66 4.79 -8.36 -4.89
CA LYS A 66 3.85 -8.69 -3.82
C LYS A 66 4.58 -8.88 -2.50
N ILE A 67 4.13 -8.18 -1.46
CA ILE A 67 4.64 -8.34 -0.11
C ILE A 67 3.68 -9.27 0.64
N LYS A 68 4.15 -10.49 0.93
CA LYS A 68 3.36 -11.52 1.64
C LYS A 68 3.41 -11.33 3.17
N ASP A 69 4.57 -10.96 3.69
CA ASP A 69 4.81 -10.75 5.11
C ASP A 69 5.26 -9.31 5.33
N LEU A 70 4.29 -8.42 5.49
CA LEU A 70 4.57 -7.08 5.99
C LEU A 70 4.57 -7.19 7.52
N GLN A 71 5.76 -7.11 8.12
CA GLN A 71 5.87 -6.84 9.56
C GLN A 71 5.47 -5.39 9.79
N LEU A 72 4.16 -5.15 9.77
CA LEU A 72 3.56 -3.89 10.14
C LEU A 72 3.74 -3.70 11.64
N GLU A 73 4.25 -2.54 12.07
CA GLU A 73 4.22 -2.17 13.47
C GLU A 73 2.81 -1.67 13.85
N ARG A 74 2.54 -1.49 15.15
CA ARG A 74 1.21 -1.14 15.64
C ARG A 74 0.76 0.22 15.11
N GLU A 75 1.69 1.14 14.97
CA GLU A 75 1.54 2.49 14.44
C GLU A 75 1.14 2.49 12.96
N ASP A 76 1.62 1.52 12.19
CA ASP A 76 1.23 1.34 10.79
C ASP A 76 -0.24 0.91 10.71
N TYR A 77 -0.68 0.00 11.59
CA TYR A 77 -2.09 -0.41 11.65
C TYR A 77 -3.04 0.73 12.00
N ASP A 78 -2.68 1.59 12.95
CA ASP A 78 -3.53 2.72 13.34
C ASP A 78 -3.74 3.68 12.17
N THR A 79 -2.67 3.95 11.40
CA THR A 79 -2.76 4.78 10.18
C THR A 79 -3.66 4.12 9.13
N LEU A 80 -3.54 2.79 8.93
CA LEU A 80 -4.34 2.03 7.98
C LEU A 80 -5.82 2.00 8.35
N LEU A 81 -6.13 1.90 9.64
CA LEU A 81 -7.49 1.93 10.16
C LEU A 81 -8.16 3.28 9.92
N ASP A 82 -7.46 4.39 10.20
CA ASP A 82 -7.98 5.73 9.92
C ASP A 82 -8.33 5.91 8.43
N MET A 83 -7.51 5.36 7.53
CA MET A 83 -7.76 5.46 6.09
C MET A 83 -8.89 4.56 5.61
N ALA A 84 -9.04 3.36 6.19
CA ALA A 84 -10.18 2.49 5.88
C ALA A 84 -11.51 3.14 6.30
N LEU A 85 -11.52 3.86 7.43
CA LEU A 85 -12.65 4.68 7.87
C LEU A 85 -12.92 5.86 6.90
N ASP A 86 -11.88 6.61 6.52
CA ASP A 86 -12.00 7.71 5.56
C ASP A 86 -12.49 7.26 4.18
N SER A 87 -12.04 6.09 3.71
CA SER A 87 -12.51 5.50 2.45
C SER A 87 -13.87 4.83 2.54
N ARG A 88 -14.46 4.74 3.74
CA ARG A 88 -15.69 3.99 4.03
C ARG A 88 -15.63 2.54 3.56
N ASP A 89 -14.43 1.95 3.63
CA ASP A 89 -14.20 0.56 3.24
C ASP A 89 -14.26 -0.32 4.49
N GLU A 90 -15.49 -0.68 4.87
CA GLU A 90 -15.78 -1.42 6.11
C GLU A 90 -15.11 -2.79 6.12
N GLN A 91 -15.05 -3.47 4.97
CA GLN A 91 -14.40 -4.78 4.86
C GLN A 91 -12.91 -4.67 5.14
N TRP A 92 -12.26 -3.67 4.53
CA TRP A 92 -10.84 -3.44 4.74
C TRP A 92 -10.53 -3.03 6.19
N PHE A 93 -11.38 -2.19 6.79
CA PHE A 93 -11.28 -1.83 8.21
C PHE A 93 -11.35 -3.06 9.11
N GLU A 94 -12.34 -3.93 8.92
CA GLU A 94 -12.51 -5.16 9.71
C GLU A 94 -11.30 -6.09 9.59
N GLU A 95 -10.75 -6.25 8.37
CA GLU A 95 -9.55 -7.05 8.14
C GLU A 95 -8.33 -6.49 8.89
N LEU A 96 -8.16 -5.18 8.90
CA LEU A 96 -7.07 -4.50 9.62
C LEU A 96 -7.23 -4.62 11.15
N VAL A 97 -8.43 -4.44 11.69
CA VAL A 97 -8.71 -4.62 13.12
C VAL A 97 -8.43 -6.06 13.55
N CYS A 98 -8.86 -7.04 12.75
CA CYS A 98 -8.65 -8.45 13.01
C CYS A 98 -7.17 -8.83 13.04
N ARG A 99 -6.36 -8.24 12.13
CA ARG A 99 -4.91 -8.46 12.10
C ARG A 99 -4.18 -7.77 13.25
N ARG A 100 -4.54 -6.53 13.59
CA ARG A 100 -3.99 -5.79 14.75
C ARG A 100 -4.22 -6.52 16.07
N ASN A 101 -5.40 -7.13 16.26
CA ASN A 101 -5.74 -7.87 17.49
C ASN A 101 -5.04 -9.25 17.61
N LYS A 102 -4.42 -9.75 16.54
CA LYS A 102 -3.66 -11.01 16.54
C LYS A 102 -2.15 -10.81 16.78
N MET A 103 -1.69 -9.56 16.86
CA MET A 103 -0.34 -9.18 17.29
C MET A 103 -0.31 -8.96 18.80
#